data_AF-A0A920PTV1-F1
#
_entry.id   AF-A0A920PTV1-F1
#
_cell.length_a   1.000
_cell.length_b   1.000
_cell.length_c   1.000
_cell.angle_alpha   90.00
_cell.angle_beta   90.00
_cell.angle_gamma   90.00
#
_symmetry.space_group_name_H-M   'P 1'
#
loop_
_entity.id
_entity.type
_entity.pdbx_description
1 polymer ?
#
loop_
_entity_poly.entity_id
_entity_poly.type
_entity_poly.pdbx_seq_one_letter_code
_entity_poly.pdbx_strand_id
1 'polypeptide(L)'
;MARSVAAEVLGFQTFDPDLNIAGVILNGVASERHLEFCKPQIEATTGIPVLGYLPRKEEFIQPERHLGLIPTVEGTVANDWYDNVINQVEATMDVPTILKLANTAKTPPSSPNVYPETPIPAGQLFPWLKMRPSTFTIRTP
;
A
#
# COMPACT_ATOMS: atom_id res chain seq x y z
N MET A 1 12.94 -11.34 14.27
CA MET A 1 11.88 -10.92 13.33
C MET A 1 10.51 -10.89 14.01
N ALA A 2 9.94 -12.02 14.47
CA ALA A 2 8.61 -12.06 15.08
C ALA A 2 8.31 -10.96 16.13
N ARG A 3 9.16 -10.82 17.16
CA ARG A 3 8.99 -9.76 18.17
C ARG A 3 9.27 -8.35 17.64
N SER A 4 10.15 -8.22 16.64
CA SER A 4 10.47 -6.92 16.02
C SER A 4 9.26 -6.37 15.28
N VAL A 5 8.55 -7.22 14.53
CA VAL A 5 7.31 -6.84 13.84
C VAL A 5 6.20 -6.50 14.84
N ALA A 6 6.06 -7.29 15.92
CA ALA A 6 5.11 -6.95 16.98
C ALA A 6 5.42 -5.59 17.63
N ALA A 7 6.70 -5.27 17.85
CA ALA A 7 7.12 -3.99 18.39
C ALA A 7 6.86 -2.83 17.43
N GLU A 8 6.98 -3.04 16.11
CA GLU A 8 6.66 -2.04 15.09
C GLU A 8 5.16 -1.71 15.09
N VAL A 9 4.30 -2.72 15.09
CA VAL A 9 2.85 -2.54 15.17
C VAL A 9 2.45 -1.84 16.47
N LEU A 10 3.01 -2.26 17.61
CA LEU A 10 2.79 -1.59 18.90
C LEU A 10 3.29 -0.14 18.88
N GLY A 11 4.42 0.11 18.20
CA GLY A 11 4.97 1.42 17.99
C GLY A 11 3.99 2.33 17.25
N PHE A 12 3.38 1.87 16.16
CA PHE A 12 2.35 2.63 15.45
C PHE A 12 1.12 2.92 16.32
N GLN A 13 0.62 1.93 17.08
CA GLN A 13 -0.50 2.13 18.01
C GLN A 13 -0.20 3.19 19.07
N THR A 14 1.04 3.19 19.60
CA THR A 14 1.45 4.09 20.68
C THR A 14 1.78 5.49 20.15
N PHE A 15 2.33 5.56 18.94
CA PHE A 15 2.75 6.80 18.29
C PHE A 15 1.55 7.67 17.88
N ASP A 16 0.49 7.05 17.36
CA ASP A 16 -0.75 7.74 16.98
C ASP A 16 -1.95 7.02 17.61
N PRO A 17 -2.44 7.46 18.79
CA PRO A 17 -3.58 6.84 19.45
C PRO A 17 -4.91 6.96 18.69
N ASP A 18 -5.01 7.90 17.73
CA ASP A 18 -6.20 8.09 16.91
C ASP A 18 -6.19 7.15 15.68
N LEU A 19 -5.05 6.52 15.38
CA LEU A 19 -4.91 5.56 14.29
C LEU A 19 -5.58 4.23 14.64
N ASN A 20 -6.65 3.91 13.90
CA ASN A 20 -7.32 2.62 14.02
C ASN A 20 -6.67 1.55 13.13
N ILE A 21 -5.74 0.77 13.69
CA ILE A 21 -5.13 -0.37 13.00
C ILE A 21 -6.05 -1.59 13.11
N ALA A 22 -6.82 -1.86 12.06
CA ALA A 22 -7.83 -2.93 12.04
C ALA A 22 -7.25 -4.35 11.83
N GLY A 23 -6.01 -4.45 11.35
CA GLY A 23 -5.36 -5.72 11.05
C GLY A 23 -4.02 -5.50 10.38
N VAL A 24 -3.19 -6.55 10.36
CA VAL A 24 -1.87 -6.50 9.71
C VAL A 24 -1.72 -7.61 8.69
N ILE A 25 -0.97 -7.32 7.63
CA ILE A 25 -0.56 -8.26 6.60
C ILE A 25 0.96 -8.29 6.60
N LEU A 26 1.55 -9.48 6.69
CA LEU A 26 3.00 -9.62 6.70
C LEU A 26 3.54 -9.74 5.27
N ASN A 27 4.39 -8.80 4.85
CA ASN A 27 5.04 -8.86 3.55
C ASN A 27 6.43 -9.54 3.64
N GLY A 28 6.79 -10.33 2.63
CA GLY A 28 8.12 -10.94 2.51
C GLY A 28 8.37 -12.09 3.49
N VAL A 29 7.34 -12.83 3.88
CA VAL A 29 7.48 -13.96 4.81
C VAL A 29 8.16 -15.14 4.08
N ALA A 30 9.22 -15.68 4.66
CA ALA A 30 10.00 -16.74 4.03
C ALA A 30 9.27 -18.10 3.92
N SER A 31 8.37 -18.41 4.85
CA SER A 31 7.61 -19.66 4.89
C SER A 31 6.40 -19.59 5.83
N GLU A 32 5.47 -20.54 5.71
CA GLU A 32 4.33 -20.68 6.63
C GLU A 32 4.79 -20.85 8.08
N ARG A 33 5.85 -21.61 8.32
CA ARG A 33 6.46 -21.73 9.66
C ARG A 33 6.88 -20.37 10.22
N HIS A 34 7.41 -19.46 9.39
CA HIS A 34 7.75 -18.12 9.85
C HIS A 34 6.50 -17.32 10.25
N LEU A 35 5.38 -17.48 9.54
CA LEU A 35 4.09 -16.92 9.94
C LEU A 35 3.62 -17.48 11.29
N GLU A 36 3.66 -18.80 11.48
CA GLU A 36 3.26 -19.46 12.74
C GLU A 36 4.02 -18.94 13.95
N PHE A 37 5.29 -18.53 13.77
CA PHE A 37 6.06 -17.88 14.82
C PHE A 37 5.71 -16.39 15.02
N CYS A 38 5.37 -15.67 13.95
CA CYS A 38 5.10 -14.23 14.02
C CYS A 38 3.69 -13.92 14.53
N LYS A 39 2.68 -14.63 14.00
CA LYS A 39 1.26 -14.34 14.23
C LYS A 39 0.89 -14.31 15.73
N PRO A 40 1.20 -15.35 16.52
CA PRO A 40 0.85 -15.35 17.95
C PRO A 40 1.54 -14.23 18.73
N GLN A 41 2.77 -13.86 18.34
CA GLN A 41 3.52 -12.80 19.02
C GLN A 41 2.89 -11.42 18.74
N ILE A 42 2.49 -11.16 17.50
CA ILE A 42 1.82 -9.91 17.13
C ILE A 42 0.47 -9.81 17.83
N GLU A 43 -0.37 -10.85 17.70
CA GLU A 43 -1.73 -10.87 18.26
C GLU A 43 -1.69 -10.75 19.79
N ALA A 44 -0.80 -11.47 20.47
CA ALA A 44 -0.69 -11.41 21.93
C ALA A 44 -0.13 -10.06 22.45
N THR A 45 0.74 -9.39 21.68
CA THR A 45 1.37 -8.14 22.11
C THR A 45 0.50 -6.92 21.81
N THR A 46 -0.21 -6.93 20.68
CA THR A 46 -0.90 -5.75 20.14
C THR A 46 -2.42 -5.86 20.15
N GLY A 47 -2.96 -7.08 20.27
CA GLY A 47 -4.38 -7.37 20.10
C GLY A 47 -4.88 -7.27 18.65
N ILE A 48 -4.00 -6.95 17.69
CA ILE A 48 -4.37 -6.76 16.29
C ILE A 48 -4.27 -8.08 15.53
N PRO A 49 -5.32 -8.48 14.77
CA PRO A 49 -5.32 -9.74 14.04
C PRO A 49 -4.34 -9.70 12.85
N VAL A 50 -3.66 -10.82 12.62
CA VAL A 50 -2.91 -11.02 11.37
C VAL A 50 -3.85 -11.58 10.31
N LEU A 51 -4.15 -10.77 9.30
CA LEU A 51 -5.10 -11.06 8.23
C LEU A 51 -4.49 -11.88 7.10
N GLY A 52 -3.18 -12.09 7.10
CA GLY A 52 -2.50 -12.90 6.10
C GLY A 52 -1.04 -12.55 5.93
N TYR A 53 -0.44 -13.11 4.89
CA TYR A 53 0.92 -12.80 4.48
C TYR A 53 1.13 -12.89 2.98
N LEU A 54 2.18 -12.24 2.50
CA LEU A 54 2.71 -12.39 1.16
C LEU A 54 4.11 -13.02 1.25
N PRO A 55 4.35 -14.19 0.63
CA PRO A 55 5.66 -14.79 0.64
C PRO A 55 6.63 -14.04 -0.26
N ARG A 56 7.92 -14.21 0.00
CA ARG A 56 8.96 -13.70 -0.89
C ARG A 56 9.14 -14.65 -2.08
N LYS A 57 8.58 -14.30 -3.24
CA LYS A 57 8.72 -15.04 -4.50
C LYS A 57 9.14 -14.11 -5.63
N GLU A 58 10.01 -14.59 -6.53
CA GLU A 58 10.42 -13.85 -7.73
C GLU A 58 9.24 -13.65 -8.70
N GLU A 59 8.26 -14.56 -8.69
CA GLU A 59 7.02 -14.48 -9.46
C GLU A 59 6.17 -13.24 -9.14
N PHE A 60 6.37 -12.56 -7.99
CA PHE A 60 5.69 -11.31 -7.65
C PHE A 60 6.47 -10.06 -8.06
N ILE A 61 7.69 -10.22 -8.55
CA ILE A 61 8.43 -9.09 -9.11
C ILE A 61 7.71 -8.73 -10.40
N GLN A 62 7.10 -7.55 -10.41
CA GLN A 62 6.51 -7.02 -11.63
C GLN A 62 7.62 -6.93 -12.68
N PRO A 63 7.42 -7.43 -13.91
CA PRO A 63 8.42 -7.34 -14.96
C PRO A 63 8.86 -5.88 -15.12
N GLU A 64 10.13 -5.60 -14.78
CA GLU A 64 10.65 -4.24 -14.69
C GLU A 64 10.74 -3.61 -16.09
N ARG A 65 10.22 -2.39 -16.22
CA ARG A 65 10.58 -1.47 -17.31
C ARG A 65 11.87 -0.77 -16.91
N HIS A 66 12.96 -0.97 -17.66
CA HIS A 66 14.15 -0.14 -17.48
C HIS A 66 13.95 1.33 -17.91
N LEU A 67 12.81 1.73 -18.50
CA LEU A 67 12.42 3.14 -18.74
C LEU A 67 10.94 3.26 -19.20
N GLY A 68 10.00 3.33 -18.26
CA GLY A 68 8.63 3.84 -18.48
C GLY A 68 7.53 2.78 -18.70
N LEU A 69 6.62 2.66 -17.72
CA LEU A 69 5.27 2.05 -17.69
C LEU A 69 4.86 1.05 -18.78
N ILE A 70 4.72 -0.26 -18.46
CA ILE A 70 3.99 -1.24 -19.30
C ILE A 70 2.54 -0.79 -19.51
N PRO A 71 2.14 -0.33 -20.72
CA PRO A 71 0.73 -0.19 -21.04
C PRO A 71 0.12 -1.59 -20.94
N THR A 72 -1.08 -1.67 -20.39
CA THR A 72 -1.97 -2.84 -20.16
C THR A 72 -2.17 -3.80 -21.35
N VAL A 73 -1.43 -3.67 -22.46
CA VAL A 73 -1.70 -4.25 -23.78
C VAL A 73 -0.80 -5.46 -24.13
N GLU A 74 0.14 -5.89 -23.26
CA GLU A 74 0.90 -7.14 -23.47
C GLU A 74 0.17 -8.35 -22.85
N GLY A 75 -0.96 -8.71 -23.48
CA GLY A 75 -2.07 -9.51 -22.94
C GLY A 75 -1.86 -11.02 -22.74
N THR A 76 -0.64 -11.51 -22.43
CA THR A 76 -0.45 -12.92 -21.98
C THR A 76 0.51 -13.03 -20.77
N VAL A 77 1.70 -12.45 -20.85
CA VAL A 77 2.68 -12.45 -19.74
C VAL A 77 2.13 -11.73 -18.51
N ALA A 78 1.36 -10.66 -18.71
CA ALA A 78 0.68 -9.96 -17.63
C ALA A 78 -0.41 -10.83 -16.97
N ASN A 79 -1.11 -11.65 -17.74
CA ASN A 79 -2.21 -12.49 -17.21
C ASN A 79 -1.67 -13.59 -16.30
N ASP A 80 -0.63 -14.32 -16.72
CA ASP A 80 -0.02 -15.36 -15.90
C ASP A 80 0.54 -14.78 -14.58
N TRP A 81 1.10 -13.56 -14.64
CA TRP A 81 1.53 -12.83 -13.46
C TRP A 81 0.37 -12.47 -12.53
N TYR A 82 -0.74 -11.94 -13.08
CA TYR A 82 -1.95 -11.65 -12.31
C TYR A 82 -2.51 -12.92 -11.67
N ASP A 83 -2.61 -14.03 -12.41
CA ASP A 83 -3.11 -15.31 -11.90
C ASP A 83 -2.24 -15.81 -10.74
N ASN A 84 -0.92 -15.70 -10.83
CA ASN A 84 -0.01 -16.07 -9.74
C ASN A 84 -0.22 -15.20 -8.48
N VAL A 85 -0.39 -13.89 -8.65
CA VAL A 85 -0.68 -12.98 -7.53
C VAL A 85 -2.04 -13.26 -6.92
N ILE A 86 -3.09 -13.46 -7.73
CA ILE A 86 -4.44 -13.78 -7.29
C ILE A 86 -4.44 -15.09 -6.49
N ASN A 87 -3.90 -16.16 -7.07
CA ASN A 87 -3.80 -17.46 -6.41
C ASN A 87 -3.05 -17.37 -5.07
N GLN A 88 -1.99 -16.56 -5.01
CA GLN A 88 -1.28 -16.35 -3.77
C GLN A 88 -2.14 -15.62 -2.73
N VAL A 89 -2.75 -14.51 -3.10
CA VAL A 89 -3.59 -13.70 -2.21
C VAL A 89 -4.74 -14.53 -1.67
N GLU A 90 -5.44 -15.29 -2.52
CA GLU A 90 -6.53 -16.17 -2.12
C GLU A 90 -6.06 -17.28 -1.17
N ALA A 91 -4.84 -17.80 -1.35
CA ALA A 91 -4.29 -18.84 -0.50
C ALA A 91 -3.77 -18.32 0.86
N THR A 92 -3.31 -17.07 0.95
CA THR A 92 -2.59 -16.59 2.14
C THR A 92 -3.18 -15.36 2.83
N MET A 93 -4.29 -14.81 2.32
CA MET A 93 -5.01 -13.70 2.93
C MET A 93 -6.46 -14.05 3.25
N ASP A 94 -6.95 -13.58 4.40
CA ASP A 94 -8.36 -13.58 4.76
C ASP A 94 -9.08 -12.44 4.04
N VAL A 95 -9.25 -12.60 2.72
CA VAL A 95 -9.94 -11.65 1.85
C VAL A 95 -11.36 -11.31 2.36
N PRO A 96 -12.18 -12.28 2.83
CA PRO A 96 -13.49 -11.97 3.39
C PRO A 96 -13.43 -11.00 4.58
N THR A 97 -12.51 -11.21 5.53
CA THR A 97 -12.36 -10.30 6.68
C THR A 97 -11.81 -8.94 6.25
N ILE A 98 -10.84 -8.91 5.33
CA ILE A 98 -10.31 -7.64 4.77
C ILE A 98 -11.45 -6.81 4.15
N LEU A 99 -12.31 -7.42 3.33
CA LEU A 99 -13.44 -6.72 2.71
C LEU A 99 -14.46 -6.24 3.74
N LYS A 100 -14.72 -7.00 4.80
CA LYS A 100 -15.58 -6.56 5.92
C LYS A 100 -15.00 -5.34 6.63
N LEU A 101 -13.69 -5.34 6.91
CA LEU A 101 -13.00 -4.21 7.52
C LEU A 101 -12.96 -2.98 6.60
N ALA A 102 -12.74 -3.16 5.31
CA ALA A 102 -12.74 -2.07 4.34
C ALA A 102 -14.11 -1.34 4.32
N ASN A 103 -15.21 -2.07 4.48
CA ASN A 103 -16.56 -1.49 4.52
C ASN A 103 -16.86 -0.67 5.79
N THR A 104 -16.06 -0.80 6.85
CA THR A 104 -16.23 0.05 8.06
C THR A 104 -15.43 1.34 7.99
N ALA A 105 -14.51 1.46 7.02
CA ALA A 105 -13.68 2.64 6.86
C ALA A 105 -14.51 3.85 6.38
N LYS A 106 -14.28 5.01 6.99
CA LYS A 106 -14.78 6.29 6.46
C LYS A 106 -13.94 6.67 5.26
N THR A 107 -14.47 6.47 4.05
CA THR A 107 -13.81 6.90 2.84
C THR A 107 -13.80 8.44 2.77
N PRO A 108 -12.64 9.08 2.55
CA PRO A 108 -12.62 10.51 2.28
C PRO A 108 -13.38 10.77 0.97
N PRO A 109 -14.05 11.92 0.82
CA PRO A 109 -14.70 12.28 -0.42
C PRO A 109 -13.64 12.32 -1.53
N SER A 110 -13.74 11.42 -2.51
CA SER A 110 -12.91 11.45 -3.70
C SER A 110 -13.70 12.10 -4.83
N SER A 111 -13.07 13.07 -5.51
CA SER A 111 -13.56 13.52 -6.81
C SER A 111 -13.15 12.46 -7.84
N PRO A 112 -14.06 12.00 -8.72
CA PRO A 112 -13.75 10.97 -9.73
C PRO A 112 -12.70 11.43 -10.75
N ASN A 113 -12.34 12.71 -10.75
CA ASN A 113 -11.40 13.26 -11.70
C ASN A 113 -10.04 13.54 -11.07
N VAL A 114 -9.05 12.73 -11.45
CA VAL A 114 -7.62 12.96 -11.17
C VAL A 114 -7.05 14.03 -12.10
N TYR A 115 -7.69 14.21 -13.25
CA TYR A 115 -7.31 15.19 -14.26
C TYR A 115 -8.37 16.29 -14.34
N PRO A 116 -8.03 17.50 -14.76
CA PRO A 116 -9.06 18.49 -15.06
C PRO A 116 -9.86 18.05 -16.30
N GLU A 117 -11.19 18.22 -16.30
CA GLU A 117 -12.05 17.92 -17.48
C GLU A 117 -11.63 18.71 -18.72
N THR A 118 -11.04 19.89 -18.51
CA THR A 118 -10.44 20.69 -19.56
C THR A 118 -8.92 20.69 -19.36
N PRO A 119 -8.11 20.30 -20.36
CA PRO A 119 -6.66 20.40 -20.28
C PRO A 119 -6.27 21.84 -19.93
N ILE A 120 -5.61 22.03 -18.79
CA ILE A 120 -5.09 23.35 -18.42
C ILE A 120 -3.93 23.61 -19.38
N PRO A 121 -3.98 24.66 -20.23
CA PRO A 121 -2.86 25.00 -21.09
C PRO A 121 -1.59 25.17 -20.26
N ALA A 122 -0.45 24.71 -20.76
CA ALA A 122 0.83 24.71 -20.02
C ALA A 122 1.20 26.08 -19.40
N GLY A 123 0.69 27.19 -19.94
CA GLY A 123 0.88 28.55 -19.42
C GLY A 123 -0.04 28.98 -18.28
N GLN A 124 -1.03 28.17 -17.89
CA GLN A 124 -2.03 28.47 -16.85
C GLN A 124 -1.93 27.58 -15.60
N LEU A 125 -1.13 26.50 -15.64
CA LEU A 125 -0.96 25.57 -14.52
C LEU A 125 -0.39 26.23 -13.25
N PHE A 126 0.32 27.37 -13.39
CA PHE A 126 0.86 28.09 -12.25
C PHE A 126 0.91 29.62 -12.49
N PRO A 127 -0.14 30.37 -12.11
CA PRO A 127 -0.15 31.84 -12.20
C PRO A 127 1.01 32.51 -11.42
N TRP A 128 1.50 31.84 -10.37
CA TRP A 128 2.60 32.29 -9.50
C TRP A 128 3.99 31.91 -10.01
N LEU A 129 4.09 31.04 -11.02
CA LEU A 129 5.35 30.62 -11.65
C LEU A 129 5.73 31.55 -12.82
N LYS A 130 5.46 32.85 -12.68
CA LYS A 130 6.12 33.92 -13.42
C LYS A 130 6.96 34.74 -12.44
N MET A 131 7.89 34.09 -11.74
CA MET A 131 8.90 34.79 -10.95
C MET A 131 10.23 34.85 -11.69
N ARG A 132 10.70 36.09 -11.87
CA ARG A 132 12.03 36.47 -12.36
C ARG A 132 13.14 35.80 -11.51
N PRO A 133 14.30 35.49 -12.10
CA PRO A 133 15.38 34.83 -11.38
C PRO A 133 16.06 35.85 -10.47
N SER A 134 15.77 35.87 -9.17
CA SER A 134 16.77 36.29 -8.17
C SER A 134 16.38 36.21 -6.68
N THR A 135 15.13 35.98 -6.25
CA THR A 135 14.88 35.94 -4.79
C THR A 135 13.62 35.15 -4.42
N PHE A 136 13.82 34.04 -3.70
CA PHE A 136 12.76 33.26 -3.07
C PHE A 136 12.68 33.68 -1.59
N THR A 137 11.61 34.34 -1.18
CA THR A 137 11.32 34.61 0.24
C THR A 137 9.97 34.00 0.57
N ILE A 138 9.97 32.95 1.38
CA ILE A 138 8.76 32.33 1.90
C ILE A 138 8.26 33.21 3.05
N ARG A 139 7.09 33.82 2.89
CA ARG A 139 6.30 34.29 4.04
C ARG A 139 5.20 33.25 4.29
N THR A 140 5.26 32.60 5.44
CA THR A 140 4.10 31.95 6.07
C THR A 140 3.25 33.00 6.80
N PRO A 141 1.95 32.74 7.03
CA PRO A 141 1.13 33.58 7.89
C PRO A 141 1.68 33.66 9.32
#